data_AF-T0TFN6-F1
#
_entry.id   AF-T0TFN6-F1
#
_cell.length_a   1.000
_cell.length_b   1.000
_cell.length_c   1.000
_cell.angle_alpha   90.00
_cell.angle_beta   90.00
_cell.angle_gamma   90.00
#
_symmetry.space_group_name_H-M   'P 1'
#
loop_
_entity.id
_entity.type
_entity.pdbx_description
1 polymer ?
#
loop_
_entity_poly.entity_id
_entity_poly.type
_entity_poly.pdbx_seq_one_letter_code
_entity_poly.pdbx_strand_id
1 'polypeptide(L)' 'MAELAVKIDHVSKYFRLPTEASTSLRTTLVNRFRGIKGYKEQHVLKDIDFEVEKGDFFGIVGRNGSGKSTLLKI' A
#
# COMPACT_ATOMS: atom_id res chain seq x y z
N MET A 1 -25.26 14.47 -17.87
CA MET A 1 -24.45 14.03 -16.70
C MET A 1 -23.26 13.29 -17.28
N ALA A 2 -22.05 13.60 -16.84
CA ALA A 2 -20.87 12.89 -17.33
C ALA A 2 -20.94 11.41 -16.89
N GLU A 3 -20.60 10.50 -17.80
CA GLU A 3 -20.55 9.07 -17.52
C GLU A 3 -19.22 8.77 -16.83
N LEU A 4 -19.25 8.28 -15.59
CA LEU A 4 -18.04 7.89 -14.88
C LEU A 4 -17.44 6.62 -15.51
N ALA A 5 -16.16 6.66 -15.84
CA ALA A 5 -15.40 5.50 -16.29
C ALA A 5 -14.76 4.75 -15.11
N VAL A 6 -14.24 5.49 -14.12
CA VAL A 6 -13.60 4.94 -12.92
C VAL A 6 -13.98 5.79 -11.72
N LYS A 7 -14.30 5.15 -10.59
CA LYS A 7 -14.45 5.78 -9.29
C LYS A 7 -13.66 4.98 -8.26
N ILE A 8 -12.78 5.66 -7.53
CA ILE A 8 -11.94 5.13 -6.47
C ILE A 8 -12.28 5.86 -5.18
N ASP A 9 -12.52 5.10 -4.13
CA ASP A 9 -13.00 5.59 -2.82
C ASP A 9 -12.20 4.91 -1.69
N HIS A 10 -11.51 5.73 -0.90
CA HIS A 10 -10.71 5.41 0.28
C HIS A 10 -9.71 4.26 0.08
N VAL A 11 -9.08 4.17 -1.10
CA VAL A 11 -8.20 3.04 -1.40
C VAL A 11 -6.86 3.18 -0.70
N SER A 12 -6.55 2.18 0.13
CA SER A 12 -5.28 2.05 0.84
C SER A 12 -4.62 0.71 0.54
N LYS A 13 -3.29 0.70 0.43
CA LYS A 13 -2.52 -0.52 0.20
C LYS A 13 -1.19 -0.48 0.93
N TYR A 14 -0.89 -1.56 1.64
CA TYR A 14 0.39 -1.76 2.31
C TYR A 14 0.99 -3.12 1.96
N PHE A 15 2.32 -3.20 2.03
CA PHE A 15 3.05 -4.45 1.94
C PHE A 15 3.68 -4.77 3.29
N ARG A 16 3.80 -6.06 3.61
CA ARG A 16 4.55 -6.53 4.78
C ARG A 16 5.97 -6.85 4.32
N LEU A 17 6.91 -6.03 4.74
CA LEU A 17 8.33 -6.27 4.50
C LEU A 17 8.89 -7.10 5.66
N PRO A 18 9.39 -8.33 5.41
CA PRO A 18 10.01 -9.11 6.47
C PRO A 18 11.20 -8.35 7.04
N THR A 19 11.28 -8.30 8.36
CA THR A 19 12.47 -7.78 9.06
C THR A 19 13.32 -8.97 9.47
N GLU A 20 14.65 -8.85 9.40
CA GLU A 20 15.55 -9.89 9.91
C GLU A 20 15.32 -10.13 11.40
N ALA A 21 14.49 -11.12 11.71
CA ALA A 21 14.34 -11.62 13.06
C ALA A 21 15.40 -12.69 13.25
N SER A 22 16.31 -12.48 14.20
CA SER A 22 17.34 -13.46 14.56
C SER A 22 16.71 -14.85 14.78
N THR A 23 17.35 -15.89 14.25
CA THR A 23 16.91 -17.31 14.28
C THR A 23 16.85 -17.96 15.66
N SER A 24 17.06 -17.20 16.74
CA SER A 24 17.08 -17.74 18.09
C SER A 24 15.68 -17.88 18.68
N LEU A 25 15.37 -19.07 19.20
CA LEU A 25 14.12 -19.37 19.94
C LEU A 25 13.83 -18.34 21.04
N ARG A 26 14.89 -17.85 21.70
CA ARG A 26 14.78 -16.80 22.74
C ARG A 26 14.21 -15.51 22.15
N THR A 27 14.70 -15.06 21.00
CA THR A 27 14.24 -13.83 20.37
C THR A 27 12.80 -13.93 19.87
N THR A 28 12.41 -15.08 19.31
CA THR A 28 11.01 -15.32 18.89
C THR A 28 10.04 -15.25 20.06
N LEU A 29 10.38 -15.85 21.21
CA LEU A 29 9.56 -15.77 22.41
C LEU A 29 9.46 -14.33 22.92
N VAL A 30 10.59 -13.62 23.04
CA VAL A 30 10.63 -12.23 23.51
C VAL A 30 9.82 -11.31 22.58
N ASN A 31 9.97 -11.44 21.27
CA ASN A 31 9.23 -10.64 20.29
C ASN A 31 7.72 -10.92 20.37
N ARG A 32 7.32 -12.18 20.56
CA ARG A 32 5.92 -12.56 20.74
C ARG A 32 5.31 -11.98 22.02
N PHE A 33 6.03 -12.03 23.14
CA PHE A 33 5.57 -11.42 24.40
C PHE A 33 5.53 -9.89 24.36
N ARG A 34 6.43 -9.26 23.60
CA ARG A 34 6.49 -7.80 23.42
C ARG A 34 5.60 -7.26 22.28
N GLY A 35 4.88 -8.12 21.57
CA GLY A 35 4.05 -7.72 20.43
C GLY A 35 4.84 -7.19 19.22
N ILE A 36 6.14 -7.50 19.13
CA ILE A 36 6.99 -7.06 18.03
C ILE A 36 6.69 -7.93 16.81
N LYS A 37 6.09 -7.31 15.78
CA LYS A 37 5.83 -7.95 14.48
C LYS A 37 7.16 -8.19 13.77
N GLY A 38 7.40 -9.42 13.29
CA GLY A 38 8.57 -9.78 12.46
C GLY A 38 8.54 -9.23 11.03
N TYR A 39 7.74 -8.19 10.80
CA TYR A 39 7.60 -7.50 9.54
C TYR A 39 7.29 -6.04 9.81
N LYS A 40 7.73 -5.18 8.89
CA LYS A 40 7.37 -3.77 8.83
C LYS A 40 6.26 -3.60 7.81
N GLU A 41 5.18 -2.94 8.20
CA GLU A 41 4.15 -2.52 7.25
C GLU A 41 4.65 -1.28 6.51
N GLN A 42 4.71 -1.36 5.18
CA GLN A 42 5.00 -0.25 4.30
C GLN A 42 3.74 0.13 3.54
N HIS A 43 3.14 1.24 3.91
CA HIS A 43 2.01 1.82 3.20
C HIS A 43 2.49 2.45 1.89
N VAL A 44 1.99 1.93 0.77
CA VAL A 44 2.31 2.38 -0.59
C VAL A 44 1.21 3.26 -1.16
N LEU A 45 -0.05 3.00 -0.79
CA LEU A 45 -1.18 3.88 -1.04
C LEU A 45 -1.87 4.16 0.29
N LYS A 46 -2.26 5.41 0.50
CA LYS A 46 -2.89 5.88 1.72
C LYS A 46 -4.08 6.74 1.32
N ASP A 47 -5.26 6.20 1.55
CA ASP A 47 -6.53 6.94 1.46
C ASP A 47 -6.64 7.74 0.15
N ILE A 48 -6.63 7.01 -0.97
CA ILE A 48 -6.68 7.61 -2.30
C ILE A 48 -8.13 7.65 -2.77
N ASP A 49 -8.56 8.84 -3.20
CA ASP A 49 -9.88 9.16 -3.73
C ASP A 49 -9.75 9.86 -5.08
N PHE A 50 -10.38 9.32 -6.14
CA PHE A 50 -10.51 10.04 -7.41
C PHE A 50 -11.59 9.45 -8.30
N GLU A 51 -12.07 10.28 -9.22
CA GLU A 51 -13.03 9.92 -10.25
C GLU A 51 -12.43 10.26 -11.62
N VAL A 52 -12.70 9.43 -12.62
CA VAL A 52 -12.30 9.64 -14.01
C VAL A 52 -13.55 9.54 -14.86
N GLU A 53 -13.84 10.58 -15.63
CA GLU A 53 -14.98 10.62 -16.53
C GLU A 53 -14.62 9.93 -17.85
N LYS A 54 -15.63 9.43 -18.55
CA LYS A 54 -15.46 8.80 -19.84
C LYS A 54 -15.01 9.83 -20.88
N GLY A 55 -13.85 9.57 -21.49
CA GLY A 55 -13.20 10.48 -22.43
C GLY A 55 -12.04 11.27 -21.83
N ASP A 56 -11.84 11.20 -20.51
CA ASP A 56 -10.70 11.85 -19.87
C ASP A 56 -9.37 11.19 -20.22
N PHE A 57 -8.35 12.03 -20.38
CA PHE A 57 -6.96 11.59 -20.38
C PHE A 57 -6.41 11.68 -18.95
N PHE A 58 -6.32 10.54 -18.27
CA PHE A 58 -5.85 10.46 -16.88
C PHE A 58 -4.42 9.94 -16.79
N GLY A 59 -3.52 10.71 -16.17
CA GLY A 59 -2.11 10.37 -16.00
C GLY A 59 -1.69 10.42 -14.53
N ILE A 60 -0.85 9.46 -14.10
CA ILE A 60 -0.33 9.39 -12.73
C ILE A 60 1.17 9.75 -12.74
N VAL A 61 1.54 10.81 -12.02
CA VAL A 61 2.91 11.31 -11.92
C VAL A 61 3.42 11.29 -10.47
N GLY A 62 4.73 11.20 -10.30
CA GLY A 62 5.36 11.15 -8.97
C GLY A 62 6.72 10.46 -8.97
N ARG A 63 7.45 10.55 -7.86
CA ARG A 63 8.80 9.97 -7.72
C ARG A 63 8.81 8.45 -7.84
N ASN A 64 9.97 7.87 -8.15
CA ASN A 64 10.13 6.41 -8.12
C ASN A 64 9.84 5.86 -6.72
N GLY A 65 9.08 4.75 -6.66
CA GLY A 65 8.62 4.16 -5.40
C GLY A 65 7.36 4.79 -4.80
N SER A 66 6.74 5.81 -5.42
CA SER A 66 5.53 6.46 -4.89
C SER A 66 4.23 5.67 -5.03
N GLY A 67 4.27 4.42 -5.52
CA GLY A 67 3.08 3.58 -5.64
C GLY A 67 2.29 3.68 -6.95
N LYS A 68 2.77 4.40 -7.98
CA LYS A 68 2.04 4.58 -9.27
C LYS A 68 1.66 3.26 -9.95
N SER A 69 2.63 2.37 -10.17
CA SER A 69 2.38 1.05 -10.75
C SER A 69 1.57 0.15 -9.81
N THR A 70 1.55 0.45 -8.52
CA THR A 70 0.68 -0.22 -7.54
C THR A 70 -0.75 0.26 -7.69
N LEU A 71 -0.97 1.56 -7.90
CA LEU A 71 -2.29 2.17 -8.13
C LEU A 71 -2.92 1.67 -9.44
N LEU A 72 -2.13 1.53 -10.51
CA LEU A 72 -2.59 0.99 -11.81
C LEU A 72 -2.92 -0.52 -11.80
N LYS A 73 -2.55 -1.24 -10.74
CA LYS A 73 -2.74 -2.70 -10.61
C LYS A 73 -3.88 -3.08 -9.68
N ILE A 74 -4.54 -2.09 -9.08
CA ILE A 74 -5.74 -2.29 -8.27
C ILE A 74 -6.92 -2.36 -9.22
#